data_AF-A0A2D7NKV5-F1
#
_entry.id   AF-A0A2D7NKV5-F1
#
_cell.length_a   1.000
_cell.length_b   1.000
_cell.length_c   1.000
_cell.angle_alpha   90.00
_cell.angle_beta   90.00
_cell.angle_gamma   90.00
#
_symmetry.space_group_name_H-M   'P 1'
#
loop_
_entity.id
_entity.type
_entity.pdbx_description
1 polymer ?
#
loop_
_entity_poly.entity_id
_entity_poly.type
_entity_poly.pdbx_seq_one_letter_code
_entity_poly.pdbx_strand_id
1 'polypeptide(L)' 'MGLLWVLAPFDVWAIVGALLVAVIWVSTVIIQVPCHGRLAAGFDRTIHRRLVDSNWIRTIAWTLRGAVAVVMATLWF' A
#
# COMPACT_ATOMS: atom_id res chain seq x y z
N MET A 1 -1.60 27.82 10.68
CA MET A 1 -2.13 26.45 10.44
C MET A 1 -1.07 25.34 10.47
N GLY A 2 0.23 25.63 10.31
CA GLY A 2 1.29 24.62 10.55
C GLY A 2 1.55 24.25 12.02
N LEU A 3 0.98 25.00 12.98
CA LEU A 3 1.20 24.77 14.42
C LEU A 3 0.37 23.61 15.00
N LEU A 4 -0.75 23.26 14.34
CA LEU A 4 -1.59 22.11 14.74
C LEU A 4 -0.91 20.76 14.44
N TRP A 5 0.01 20.71 13.46
CA TRP A 5 0.82 19.54 13.15
C TRP A 5 1.77 19.13 14.29
N VAL A 6 2.17 20.08 15.13
CA VAL A 6 3.04 19.82 16.29
C VAL A 6 2.24 19.31 17.50
N LEU A 7 0.94 19.62 17.56
CA LEU A 7 0.09 19.37 18.73
C LEU A 7 -0.83 18.15 18.58
N ALA A 8 -1.06 17.66 17.35
CA ALA A 8 -1.83 16.44 17.08
C ALA A 8 -0.89 15.36 16.51
N PRO A 9 -0.07 14.67 17.33
CA PRO A 9 0.87 13.65 16.87
C PRO A 9 0.22 12.42 16.19
N PHE A 10 -1.11 12.38 16.10
CA PHE A 10 -1.90 11.24 15.63
C PHE A 10 -3.11 11.69 14.80
N ASP A 11 -2.88 12.28 13.62
CA ASP A 11 -3.95 12.42 12.63
C ASP A 11 -4.41 11.02 12.18
N VAL A 12 -5.70 10.73 12.35
CA VAL A 12 -6.33 9.47 11.95
C VAL A 12 -6.04 9.16 10.48
N TRP A 13 -6.01 10.16 9.61
CA TRP A 13 -5.73 9.98 8.18
C TRP A 13 -4.26 9.60 7.94
N ALA A 14 -3.34 10.19 8.68
CA ALA A 14 -1.92 9.82 8.63
C ALA A 14 -1.69 8.37 9.10
N ILE A 15 -2.37 7.95 10.18
CA ILE A 15 -2.30 6.57 10.70
C ILE A 15 -2.86 5.58 9.67
N VAL A 16 -4.05 5.85 9.13
CA VAL A 16 -4.66 4.99 8.09
C VAL A 16 -3.74 4.91 6.87
N GLY A 17 -3.18 6.03 6.43
CA GLY A 17 -2.21 6.07 5.34
C GLY A 17 -0.98 5.20 5.61
N ALA A 18 -0.41 5.26 6.82
CA ALA A 18 0.73 4.45 7.22
C ALA A 18 0.40 2.95 7.25
N LEU A 19 -0.76 2.58 7.78
CA LEU A 19 -1.23 1.19 7.81
C LEU A 19 -1.41 0.62 6.39
N LEU A 20 -1.96 1.40 5.45
CA LEU A 20 -2.09 0.99 4.06
C LEU A 20 -0.71 0.72 3.42
N VAL A 21 0.31 1.54 3.71
CA VAL A 21 1.68 1.27 3.25
C VAL A 21 2.25 0.01 3.89
N ALA A 22 2.03 -0.20 5.18
CA ALA A 22 2.46 -1.42 5.85
C ALA A 22 1.86 -2.66 5.15
N VAL A 23 0.57 -2.65 4.81
CA VAL A 23 -0.08 -3.73 4.05
C VAL A 23 0.56 -3.91 2.66
N ILE A 24 0.86 -2.82 1.95
CA ILE A 24 1.53 -2.87 0.64
C ILE A 24 2.91 -3.50 0.77
N TRP A 25 3.71 -3.11 1.76
CA TRP A 25 5.05 -3.64 1.97
C TRP A 25 5.04 -5.10 2.40
N VAL A 26 4.20 -5.44 3.38
CA VAL A 26 4.07 -6.82 3.87
C VAL A 26 3.62 -7.76 2.74
N SER A 27 2.61 -7.38 1.96
CA SER A 27 2.22 -8.17 0.78
C SER A 27 3.40 -8.32 -0.18
N THR A 28 4.07 -7.21 -0.51
CA THR A 28 5.21 -7.18 -1.44
C THR A 28 6.33 -8.14 -1.03
N VAL A 29 6.80 -8.06 0.21
CA VAL A 29 7.93 -8.85 0.70
C VAL A 29 7.55 -10.34 0.80
N ILE A 30 6.35 -10.66 1.27
CA ILE A 30 5.95 -12.04 1.55
C ILE A 30 5.45 -12.77 0.29
N ILE A 31 4.82 -12.05 -0.64
CA ILE A 31 4.14 -12.67 -1.79
C ILE A 31 4.82 -12.30 -3.10
N GLN A 32 4.89 -11.01 -3.43
CA GLN A 32 5.34 -10.58 -4.76
C GLN A 32 6.83 -10.87 -4.97
N VAL A 33 7.70 -10.62 -3.99
CA VAL A 33 9.15 -10.86 -4.10
C VAL A 33 9.46 -12.34 -4.35
N PRO A 34 8.95 -13.31 -3.56
CA PRO A 34 9.18 -14.74 -3.84
C PRO A 34 8.60 -15.20 -5.19
N CYS A 35 7.42 -14.71 -5.57
CA CYS A 35 6.81 -15.06 -6.85
C CYS A 35 7.65 -14.55 -8.03
N HIS A 36 8.18 -13.32 -7.96
CA HIS A 36 9.09 -12.79 -8.98
C HIS A 36 10.38 -13.60 -9.06
N GLY A 37 10.97 -13.97 -7.91
CA GLY A 37 12.16 -14.82 -7.89
C GLY A 37 11.95 -16.16 -8.60
N ARG A 38 10.79 -16.80 -8.39
CA ARG A 38 10.44 -18.05 -9.08
C ARG A 38 10.22 -17.86 -10.58
N LEU A 39 9.53 -16.79 -10.98
CA LEU A 39 9.26 -16.50 -12.39
C LEU A 39 10.51 -16.05 -13.16
N ALA A 40 11.50 -15.47 -12.47
CA ALA A 40 12.79 -15.11 -13.05
C ALA A 40 13.61 -16.35 -13.44
N ALA A 41 13.44 -17.48 -12.73
CA ALA A 41 14.09 -18.75 -13.05
C ALA A 41 13.40 -19.52 -14.19
N GLY A 42 12.16 -19.14 -14.53
CA GLY A 42 11.37 -19.78 -15.58
C GLY A 42 9.88 -19.47 -15.45
N PHE A 43 9.19 -19.36 -16.58
CA PHE A 43 7.76 -19.04 -16.56
C PHE A 43 6.93 -20.21 -16.01
N ASP A 44 6.17 -19.93 -14.95
CA ASP A 44 5.20 -20.85 -14.35
C ASP A 44 3.83 -20.15 -14.31
N ARG A 45 2.87 -20.70 -15.07
CA ARG A 45 1.51 -20.13 -15.20
C ARG A 45 0.77 -20.06 -13.86
N THR A 46 1.01 -20.99 -12.95
CA THR A 46 0.35 -21.04 -11.65
C THR A 46 0.91 -19.97 -10.72
N ILE A 47 2.23 -19.77 -10.73
CA ILE A 47 2.87 -18.70 -9.96
C ILE A 47 2.52 -17.33 -10.53
N HIS A 48 2.48 -17.20 -11.86
CA HIS A 48 2.04 -15.97 -12.51
C HIS A 48 0.61 -15.59 -12.10
N ARG A 49 -0.34 -16.54 -12.12
CA ARG A 49 -1.71 -16.29 -11.67
C ARG A 49 -1.75 -15.86 -10.21
N ARG A 50 -1.06 -16.58 -9.32
CA ARG A 50 -0.95 -16.20 -7.90
C ARG A 50 -0.38 -14.79 -7.73
N LEU A 51 0.61 -14.42 -8.54
CA LEU A 51 1.21 -13.08 -8.51
C LEU A 51 0.18 -12.01 -8.90
N VAL A 52 -0.58 -12.21 -9.98
CA VAL A 52 -1.61 -11.27 -10.43
C VAL A 52 -2.75 -11.18 -9.41
N ASP A 53 -3.24 -12.32 -8.92
CA ASP A 53 -4.34 -12.37 -7.94
C ASP A 53 -3.95 -11.63 -6.65
N SER A 54 -2.72 -11.85 -6.16
CA SER A 54 -2.22 -11.13 -4.98
C SER A 54 -1.87 -9.66 -5.25
N ASN A 55 -1.67 -9.25 -6.50
CA ASN A 55 -1.43 -7.85 -6.84
C ASN A 55 -2.67 -6.97 -6.63
N TRP A 56 -3.88 -7.54 -6.66
CA TRP A 56 -5.11 -6.82 -6.33
C TRP A 56 -5.11 -6.22 -4.92
N ILE A 57 -4.41 -6.84 -3.97
CA ILE A 57 -4.20 -6.27 -2.62
C ILE A 57 -3.56 -4.89 -2.74
N ARG A 58 -2.48 -4.79 -3.55
CA ARG A 58 -1.75 -3.54 -3.76
C ARG A 58 -2.60 -2.54 -4.54
N THR A 59 -3.36 -2.97 -5.54
CA THR A 59 -4.27 -2.09 -6.29
C THR A 59 -5.28 -1.42 -5.35
N ILE A 60 -5.97 -2.21 -4.52
CA ILE A 60 -6.96 -1.69 -3.57
C ILE A 60 -6.28 -0.78 -2.53
N ALA A 61 -5.15 -1.22 -1.95
CA ALA A 61 -4.44 -0.44 -0.93
C ALA A 61 -3.90 0.90 -1.45
N TRP A 62 -3.36 0.93 -2.68
CA TRP A 62 -2.91 2.18 -3.31
C TRP A 62 -4.07 3.10 -3.66
N THR A 63 -5.19 2.57 -4.16
CA THR A 63 -6.40 3.36 -4.43
C THR A 63 -6.93 4.02 -3.15
N LEU A 64 -7.05 3.25 -2.06
CA LEU A 64 -7.47 3.79 -0.77
C LEU A 64 -6.46 4.81 -0.23
N ARG A 65 -5.16 4.56 -0.37
CA ARG A 65 -4.13 5.51 0.06
C ARG A 65 -4.19 6.81 -0.73
N GLY A 66 -4.47 6.75 -2.04
CA GLY A 66 -4.71 7.91 -2.87
C GLY A 66 -5.91 8.72 -2.38
N ALA A 67 -7.02 8.05 -2.03
CA ALA A 67 -8.19 8.71 -1.45
C ALA A 67 -7.85 9.39 -0.11
N VAL A 68 -7.11 8.72 0.78
CA VAL A 68 -6.62 9.31 2.04
C VAL A 68 -5.76 10.55 1.76
N ALA A 69 -4.85 10.49 0.78
CA ALA A 69 -4.02 11.63 0.41
C ALA A 69 -4.85 12.81 -0.12
N VAL A 70 -5.89 12.55 -0.92
CA VAL A 70 -6.83 13.59 -1.39
C VAL A 70 -7.58 14.20 -0.22
N VAL A 71 -8.11 13.40 0.71
CA VAL A 71 -8.80 13.87 1.91
C VAL A 71 -7.87 14.76 2.76
N MET A 72 -6.63 14.33 2.94
CA MET A 72 -5.60 15.12 3.61
C MET A 72 -5.21 16.38 2.84
N ALA A 73 -5.37 16.41 1.52
CA ALA A 73 -5.06 17.58 0.71
C ALA A 73 -6.24 18.55 0.57
N THR A 74 -7.45 18.17 0.97
CA THR A 74 -8.66 19.01 0.81
C THR A 74 -9.28 19.42 2.13
N LEU A 75 -9.25 18.59 3.17
CA LEU A 75 -9.83 18.90 4.48
C LEU A 75 -8.85 19.58 5.44
N TRP A 76 -7.55 19.55 5.12
CA TRP A 76 -6.48 20.10 5.96
C TRP A 76 -5.90 21.43 5.41
N PHE A 77 -6.50 22.00 4.36
CA PHE A 77 -6.27 23.37 3.87
C PHE A 77 -7.46 24.25 4.27
#